data_AF-A0A645J6P4-F1
#
_entry.id   AF-A0A645J6P4-F1
#
_cell.length_a   1.000
_cell.length_b   1.000
_cell.length_c   1.000
_cell.angle_alpha   90.00
_cell.angle_beta   90.00
_cell.angle_gamma   90.00
#
_symmetry.space_group_name_H-M   'P 1'
#
loop_
_entity.id
_entity.type
_entity.pdbx_description
1 polymer ?
#
loop_
_entity_poly.entity_id
_entity_poly.type
_entity_poly.pdbx_seq_one_letter_code
_entity_poly.pdbx_strand_id
1 'polypeptide(L)'
;MQQDFYKEKIVSSGIDVLIPDKEDIEIVNKVIYDELCLGIISKESKKEYLRIIDDLASKGAQGVMLGCTEIGLLIKQEDTKLAVFDTTLIHGTKAAMLAIGE
;
A
#
# COMPACT_ATOMS: atom_id res chain seq x y z
N MET A 1 8.79 1.34 -3.75
CA MET A 1 9.10 1.29 -2.31
C MET A 1 10.50 1.82 -1.97
N GLN A 2 11.56 1.45 -2.72
CA GLN A 2 12.95 1.80 -2.34
C GLN A 2 13.36 3.24 -2.67
N GLN A 3 12.82 3.81 -3.75
CA GLN A 3 13.15 5.17 -4.20
C GLN A 3 12.62 6.24 -3.24
N ASP A 4 13.35 7.35 -3.13
CA ASP A 4 13.12 8.35 -2.08
C ASP A 4 11.97 9.32 -2.36
N PHE A 5 11.64 9.57 -3.64
CA PHE A 5 10.67 10.61 -4.04
C PHE A 5 9.31 10.55 -3.32
N TYR A 6 8.80 9.34 -3.03
CA TYR A 6 7.52 9.16 -2.33
C TYR A 6 7.69 9.24 -0.82
N LYS A 7 8.75 8.59 -0.29
CA LYS A 7 9.04 8.52 1.14
C LYS A 7 9.39 9.90 1.70
N GLU A 8 10.29 10.64 1.04
CA GLU A 8 10.73 11.96 1.49
C GLU A 8 9.57 12.95 1.62
N LYS A 9 8.60 12.89 0.70
CA LYS A 9 7.43 13.77 0.76
C LYS A 9 6.55 13.51 1.99
N ILE A 10 6.45 12.25 2.40
CA ILE A 10 5.68 11.83 3.58
C ILE A 10 6.44 12.13 4.86
N VAL A 11 7.73 11.80 4.90
CA VAL A 11 8.62 12.12 6.03
C VAL A 11 8.68 13.62 6.28
N SER A 12 8.77 14.45 5.23
CA SER A 12 8.72 15.92 5.37
C SER A 12 7.38 16.46 5.87
N SER A 13 6.33 15.64 5.87
CA SER A 13 5.03 15.98 6.47
C SER A 13 4.92 15.53 7.94
N GLY A 14 6.02 15.02 8.53
CA GLY A 14 6.08 14.59 9.93
C GLY A 14 5.58 13.15 10.16
N ILE A 15 5.52 12.33 9.11
CA ILE A 15 5.06 10.94 9.18
C ILE A 15 6.24 10.00 8.92
N ASP A 16 6.52 9.11 9.88
CA ASP A 16 7.54 8.07 9.70
C ASP A 16 7.06 7.01 8.70
N VAL A 17 7.97 6.59 7.80
CA VAL A 17 7.67 5.60 6.77
C VAL A 17 8.44 4.31 7.03
N LEU A 18 7.71 3.24 7.27
CA LEU A 18 8.24 1.88 7.34
C LEU A 18 8.08 1.20 5.98
N ILE A 19 9.07 0.39 5.61
CA ILE A 19 9.02 -0.48 4.43
C ILE A 19 9.27 -1.94 4.86
N PRO A 20 8.75 -2.94 4.12
CA PRO A 20 9.09 -4.34 4.36
C PRO A 20 10.60 -4.58 4.18
N ASP A 21 11.06 -5.74 4.64
CA ASP A 21 12.43 -6.18 4.35
C ASP A 21 12.59 -6.58 2.87
N LYS A 22 13.80 -6.99 2.49
CA LYS A 22 14.14 -7.20 1.08
C LYS A 22 13.37 -8.38 0.49
N GLU A 23 13.27 -9.47 1.24
CA GLU A 23 12.56 -10.68 0.87
C GLU A 23 11.06 -10.38 0.67
N ASP A 24 10.46 -9.62 1.59
CA ASP A 24 9.06 -9.22 1.50
C ASP A 24 8.80 -8.25 0.34
N ILE A 25 9.74 -7.34 0.05
CA ILE A 25 9.68 -6.48 -1.13
C ILE A 25 9.67 -7.31 -2.43
N GLU A 26 10.47 -8.38 -2.50
CA GLU A 26 10.50 -9.27 -3.67
C GLU A 26 9.17 -10.02 -3.83
N ILE A 27 8.57 -10.49 -2.73
CA ILE A 27 7.23 -11.10 -2.73
C ILE A 27 6.19 -10.11 -3.25
N VAL A 28 6.15 -8.89 -2.69
CA VAL A 28 5.20 -7.84 -3.11
C VAL A 28 5.33 -7.55 -4.60
N ASN A 29 6.55 -7.34 -5.11
CA ASN A 29 6.80 -7.10 -6.53
C ASN A 29 6.34 -8.28 -7.40
N LYS A 30 6.68 -9.51 -7.00
CA LYS A 30 6.29 -10.71 -7.74
C LYS A 30 4.78 -10.82 -7.86
N VAL A 31 4.05 -10.65 -6.76
CA VAL A 31 2.59 -10.69 -6.74
C VAL A 31 1.99 -9.60 -7.65
N ILE A 32 2.54 -8.38 -7.63
CA ILE A 32 2.06 -7.30 -8.50
C ILE A 32 2.19 -7.69 -9.97
N TYR A 33 3.39 -8.06 -10.42
CA TYR A 33 3.66 -8.25 -11.84
C TYR A 33 3.21 -9.61 -12.39
N ASP A 34 3.42 -10.69 -11.64
CA ASP A 34 3.15 -12.05 -12.10
C ASP A 34 1.69 -12.47 -11.85
N GLU A 35 0.94 -11.75 -11.01
CA GLU A 35 -0.45 -12.08 -10.69
C GLU A 35 -1.41 -10.91 -10.94
N LEU A 36 -1.29 -9.82 -10.17
CA LEU A 36 -2.31 -8.77 -10.15
C LEU A 36 -2.42 -8.04 -11.49
N CYS A 37 -1.30 -7.72 -12.15
CA CYS A 37 -1.29 -7.16 -13.50
C CYS A 37 -1.87 -8.10 -14.57
N LEU A 38 -1.93 -9.40 -14.29
CA LEU A 38 -2.54 -10.42 -15.15
C LEU A 38 -3.99 -10.74 -14.75
N GLY A 39 -4.55 -10.03 -13.76
CA GLY A 39 -5.91 -10.23 -13.24
C GLY A 39 -6.06 -11.47 -12.36
N ILE A 40 -4.97 -12.05 -11.87
CA ILE A 40 -4.98 -13.22 -10.99
C ILE A 40 -5.04 -12.74 -9.53
N ILE A 41 -6.05 -13.19 -8.78
CA ILE A 41 -6.21 -12.87 -7.35
C ILE A 41 -6.07 -14.16 -6.55
N SER A 42 -4.92 -14.32 -5.88
CA SER A 42 -4.60 -15.49 -5.07
C SER A 42 -4.89 -15.27 -3.58
N LYS A 43 -5.43 -16.30 -2.91
CA LYS A 43 -5.61 -16.31 -1.45
C LYS A 43 -4.27 -16.43 -0.73
N GLU A 44 -3.32 -17.14 -1.31
CA GLU A 44 -1.97 -17.30 -0.82
C GLU A 44 -1.23 -15.96 -0.86
N SER A 45 -1.32 -15.23 -1.98
CA SER A 45 -0.76 -13.89 -2.11
C SER A 45 -1.40 -12.90 -1.14
N LYS A 46 -2.72 -12.96 -0.94
CA LYS A 46 -3.40 -12.18 0.11
C LYS A 46 -2.83 -12.50 1.50
N LYS A 47 -2.63 -13.78 1.82
CA LYS A 47 -2.08 -14.19 3.12
C LYS A 47 -0.67 -13.65 3.34
N GLU A 48 0.18 -13.69 2.32
CA GLU A 48 1.52 -13.09 2.41
C GLU A 48 1.47 -11.57 2.61
N TYR A 49 0.60 -10.87 1.87
CA TYR A 49 0.42 -9.43 2.09
C TYR A 49 -0.05 -9.11 3.51
N LEU A 50 -0.99 -9.88 4.05
CA LEU A 50 -1.45 -9.69 5.43
C LEU A 50 -0.36 -10.00 6.46
N ARG A 51 0.46 -11.03 6.24
CA ARG A 51 1.64 -11.28 7.09
C ARG A 51 2.58 -10.07 7.08
N ILE A 52 2.91 -9.54 5.91
CA ILE A 52 3.79 -8.37 5.78
C ILE A 52 3.20 -7.14 6.48
N ILE A 53 1.88 -6.92 6.34
CA ILE A 53 1.17 -5.83 7.01
C ILE A 53 1.22 -6.00 8.53
N ASP A 54 0.99 -7.21 9.05
CA ASP A 54 1.05 -7.51 10.49
C ASP A 54 2.47 -7.36 11.04
N ASP A 55 3.49 -7.76 10.27
CA ASP A 55 4.89 -7.58 10.63
C ASP A 55 5.24 -6.09 10.72
N LEU A 56 4.75 -5.25 9.80
CA LEU A 56 4.89 -3.79 9.88
C LEU A 56 4.09 -3.18 11.04
N ALA A 57 2.89 -3.69 11.32
CA ALA A 57 2.09 -3.27 12.46
C ALA A 57 2.84 -3.53 13.78
N SER A 58 3.50 -4.69 13.90
CA SER A 58 4.32 -5.03 15.07
C SER A 58 5.51 -4.09 15.28
N LYS A 59 6.00 -3.46 14.20
CA LYS A 59 7.05 -2.44 14.19
C LYS A 59 6.51 -1.02 14.44
N GLY A 60 5.22 -0.88 14.68
CA GLY A 60 4.58 0.39 15.03
C GLY A 60 3.83 1.08 13.88
N ALA A 61 3.67 0.45 12.72
CA ALA A 61 2.84 1.02 11.65
C ALA A 61 1.40 1.22 12.14
N GLN A 62 0.84 2.41 11.91
CA GLN A 62 -0.53 2.78 12.29
C GLN A 62 -1.48 2.78 11.07
N GLY A 63 -0.92 2.69 9.87
CA GLY A 63 -1.63 2.64 8.62
C GLY A 63 -0.76 2.03 7.53
N VAL A 64 -1.41 1.57 6.46
CA VAL A 64 -0.76 1.01 5.27
C VAL A 64 -1.21 1.78 4.04
N MET A 65 -0.26 2.18 3.20
CA MET A 65 -0.54 2.85 1.93
C MET A 65 -0.50 1.85 0.79
N LEU A 66 -1.54 1.85 -0.05
CA LEU A 66 -1.55 1.08 -1.28
C LEU A 66 -0.87 1.92 -2.35
N GLY A 67 0.40 1.59 -2.65
CA GLY A 67 1.25 2.37 -3.55
C GLY A 67 0.95 2.18 -5.04
N CYS A 68 0.11 1.21 -5.41
CA CYS A 68 -0.41 1.04 -6.75
C CYS A 68 -1.85 0.52 -6.70
N THR A 69 -2.59 0.74 -7.78
CA THR A 69 -4.02 0.40 -7.91
C THR A 69 -4.28 -1.10 -7.81
N GLU A 70 -3.34 -1.92 -8.26
CA GLU A 70 -3.41 -3.36 -8.29
C GLU A 70 -3.53 -3.94 -6.88
N ILE A 71 -2.83 -3.37 -5.90
CA ILE A 71 -2.88 -3.86 -4.51
C ILE A 71 -4.30 -3.70 -3.94
N GLY A 72 -5.06 -2.69 -4.36
CA GLY A 72 -6.46 -2.50 -3.96
C GLY A 72 -7.41 -3.60 -4.47
N LEU A 73 -6.99 -4.39 -5.47
CA LEU A 73 -7.71 -5.58 -5.90
C LEU A 73 -7.55 -6.74 -4.90
N LEU A 74 -6.42 -6.77 -4.18
CA LEU A 74 -6.06 -7.83 -3.25
C LEU A 74 -6.44 -7.49 -1.81
N ILE A 75 -6.05 -6.30 -1.33
CA ILE A 75 -6.19 -5.88 0.07
C ILE A 75 -7.23 -4.78 0.22
N LYS A 76 -8.14 -4.95 1.18
CA LYS A 76 -9.19 -4.02 1.54
C LYS A 76 -9.13 -3.66 3.03
N GLN A 77 -9.85 -2.60 3.41
CA GLN A 77 -9.94 -2.16 4.81
C GLN A 77 -10.48 -3.25 5.75
N GLU A 78 -11.33 -4.16 5.27
CA GLU A 78 -11.87 -5.27 6.07
C GLU A 78 -10.85 -6.39 6.36
N ASP A 79 -9.74 -6.46 5.60
CA ASP A 79 -8.75 -7.52 5.73
C ASP A 79 -7.74 -7.25 6.88
N THR A 80 -7.63 -6.01 7.37
CA THR A 80 -6.66 -5.61 8.41
C THR A 80 -7.22 -4.57 9.37
N LYS A 81 -6.64 -4.50 10.57
CA LYS A 81 -6.98 -3.48 11.58
C LYS A 81 -6.28 -2.14 11.33
N LEU A 82 -5.22 -2.12 10.53
CA LEU A 82 -4.57 -0.87 10.16
C LEU A 82 -5.47 -0.05 9.24
N ALA A 83 -5.39 1.27 9.33
CA ALA A 83 -6.04 2.14 8.36
C ALA A 83 -5.40 1.93 6.97
N VAL A 84 -6.23 1.65 5.96
CA VAL A 84 -5.80 1.42 4.59
C VAL A 84 -5.98 2.71 3.78
N PHE A 85 -4.89 3.21 3.20
CA PHE A 85 -4.87 4.42 2.39
C PHE A 85 -4.63 4.07 0.93
N ASP A 86 -5.69 4.03 0.13
CA ASP A 86 -5.57 3.92 -1.33
C ASP A 86 -5.13 5.27 -1.91
N THR A 87 -3.86 5.33 -2.32
CA THR A 87 -3.23 6.59 -2.72
C THR A 87 -3.79 7.13 -4.02
N THR A 88 -4.22 6.26 -4.94
CA THR A 88 -4.85 6.66 -6.21
C THR A 88 -6.25 7.21 -5.96
N LEU A 89 -7.03 6.56 -5.10
CA LEU A 89 -8.36 7.04 -4.73
C LEU A 89 -8.29 8.40 -4.04
N ILE A 90 -7.41 8.54 -3.03
CA ILE A 90 -7.19 9.81 -2.32
C ILE A 90 -6.81 10.92 -3.31
N HIS A 91 -5.89 10.62 -4.23
CA HIS A 91 -5.44 11.59 -5.22
C HIS A 91 -6.58 12.01 -6.17
N GLY A 92 -7.32 11.05 -6.73
CA GLY A 92 -8.43 11.30 -7.63
C GLY A 92 -9.56 12.10 -6.96
N THR A 93 -9.93 11.73 -5.74
CA THR A 93 -10.92 12.47 -4.95
C THR A 93 -10.46 13.90 -4.69
N LYS A 94 -9.21 14.11 -4.26
CA LYS A 94 -8.75 15.48 -3.99
C LYS A 94 -8.68 16.33 -5.26
N ALA A 95 -8.28 15.75 -6.39
CA ALA A 95 -8.31 16.45 -7.68
C ALA A 95 -9.73 16.87 -8.07
N ALA A 96 -10.72 15.99 -7.91
CA ALA A 96 -12.12 16.29 -8.19
C ALA A 96 -12.68 17.40 -7.29
N MET A 97 -12.39 17.35 -5.98
CA MET A 97 -12.79 18.40 -5.02
C MET A 97 -12.21 19.76 -5.41
N LEU A 98 -10.91 19.82 -5.72
CA LEU A 98 -10.27 21.06 -6.15
C LEU A 98 -10.90 21.64 -7.42
N ALA A 99 -11.34 20.78 -8.35
CA ALA A 99 -11.99 21.23 -9.58
C ALA A 99 -13.37 21.88 -9.34
N ILE A 100 -14.06 21.53 -8.25
CA ILE A 100 -15.36 22.11 -7.87
C ILE A 100 -15.24 23.19 -6.79
N GLY A 101 -14.02 23.54 -6.35
CA GLY A 101 -13.78 24.59 -5.36
C GLY A 101 -13.84 24.11 -3.90
N GLU A 102 -13.65 22.81 -3.65
CA GLU A 102 -13.58 22.17 -2.32
C GLU A 102 -12.16 21.69 -1.92
#